data_AF-A0A1S8KAM0-F1
#
_entry.id   AF-A0A1S8KAM0-F1
#
_cell.length_a   1.000
_cell.length_b   1.000
_cell.length_c   1.000
_cell.angle_alpha   90.00
_cell.angle_beta   90.00
_cell.angle_gamma   90.00
#
_symmetry.space_group_name_H-M   'P 1'
#
loop_
_entity.id
_entity.type
_entity.pdbx_description
1 polymer ?
#
loop_
_entity_poly.entity_id
_entity_poly.type
_entity_poly.pdbx_seq_one_letter_code
_entity_poly.pdbx_strand_id
1 'polypeptide(L)'
;MANEIVKYEPELNTIPLRKFTPIEMNLFFSIVSRMRDKGNQKIRFYFSQLKDLSAYKQTAGEVFIKDLARTYDHLMDLRFGRKSNGG
;
A
#
# COMPACT_ATOMS: atom_id res chain seq x y z
N MET A 1 2.73 19.85 -1.08
CA MET A 1 3.09 18.65 -1.85
C MET A 1 1.99 18.44 -2.86
N ALA A 2 2.31 18.29 -4.14
CA ALA A 2 1.31 18.11 -5.19
C ALA A 2 0.49 16.84 -4.88
N ASN A 3 -0.82 16.90 -5.06
CA ASN A 3 -1.69 15.71 -4.98
C ASN A 3 -1.31 14.78 -6.14
N GLU A 4 -0.31 13.93 -5.92
CA GLU A 4 0.08 12.91 -6.88
C GLU A 4 -1.08 11.93 -7.03
N ILE A 5 -1.71 11.95 -8.21
CA ILE A 5 -2.77 11.01 -8.54
C ILE A 5 -2.12 9.63 -8.65
N VAL A 6 -2.39 8.78 -7.65
CA VAL A 6 -1.94 7.39 -7.67
C VAL A 6 -2.71 6.64 -8.75
N LYS A 7 -1.99 6.24 -9.79
CA LYS A 7 -2.52 5.34 -10.81
C LYS A 7 -2.26 3.89 -10.36
N TYR A 8 -3.25 3.01 -10.54
CA TYR A 8 -3.12 1.56 -10.33
C TYR A 8 -3.96 0.78 -11.37
N GLU A 9 -3.71 -0.52 -11.52
CA GLU A 9 -4.48 -1.40 -12.41
C GLU A 9 -5.90 -1.62 -11.86
N PRO A 10 -6.96 -1.61 -12.68
CA PRO A 10 -8.35 -1.76 -12.21
C PRO A 10 -8.61 -3.02 -11.39
N GLU A 11 -7.85 -4.09 -11.64
CA GLU A 11 -7.90 -5.36 -10.90
C GLU A 11 -7.67 -5.17 -9.40
N LEU A 12 -6.93 -4.13 -9.00
CA LEU A 12 -6.70 -3.79 -7.59
C LEU A 12 -8.01 -3.45 -6.85
N ASN A 13 -9.03 -2.95 -7.57
CA ASN A 13 -10.35 -2.68 -6.98
C ASN A 13 -11.11 -3.96 -6.58
N THR A 14 -10.68 -5.12 -7.07
CA THR A 14 -11.27 -6.42 -6.69
C THR A 14 -10.75 -6.93 -5.34
N ILE A 15 -9.69 -6.30 -4.81
CA ILE A 15 -9.08 -6.69 -3.56
C ILE A 15 -9.97 -6.24 -2.39
N PRO A 16 -10.32 -7.12 -1.45
CA PRO A 16 -11.15 -6.76 -0.31
C PRO A 16 -10.34 -5.95 0.73
N LEU A 17 -10.27 -4.64 0.53
CA LEU A 17 -9.55 -3.72 1.42
C LEU A 17 -10.36 -3.27 2.65
N ARG A 18 -11.53 -3.87 2.95
CA ARG A 18 -12.42 -3.41 4.05
C ARG A 18 -11.78 -3.40 5.43
N LYS A 19 -10.73 -4.21 5.63
CA LYS A 19 -10.02 -4.34 6.90
C LYS A 19 -9.00 -3.21 7.12
N PHE A 20 -8.63 -2.49 6.05
CA PHE A 20 -7.62 -1.45 6.10
C PHE A 20 -8.22 -0.17 6.68
N THR A 21 -7.53 0.42 7.64
CA THR A 21 -7.78 1.80 8.07
C THR A 21 -7.38 2.79 6.95
N PRO A 22 -7.83 4.06 7.00
CA PRO A 22 -7.40 5.06 6.02
C PRO A 22 -5.87 5.23 5.93
N ILE A 23 -5.16 5.08 7.05
CA ILE A 23 -3.69 5.16 7.10
C ILE A 23 -3.06 3.94 6.41
N GLU A 24 -3.56 2.74 6.68
CA GLU A 24 -3.09 1.50 6.06
C GLU A 24 -3.40 1.50 4.55
N MET A 25 -4.55 2.04 4.12
CA MET A 25 -4.85 2.25 2.70
C MET A 25 -3.85 3.21 2.06
N ASN A 26 -3.54 4.35 2.69
CA ASN A 26 -2.55 5.29 2.16
C ASN A 26 -1.17 4.63 2.05
N LEU A 27 -0.74 3.87 3.06
CA LEU A 27 0.50 3.08 2.99
C LEU A 27 0.48 2.09 1.83
N PHE A 28 -0.61 1.32 1.70
CA PHE A 28 -0.77 0.33 0.64
C PHE A 28 -0.65 0.95 -0.75
N PHE A 29 -1.44 1.97 -1.06
CA PHE A 29 -1.44 2.62 -2.36
C PHE A 29 -0.12 3.35 -2.66
N SER A 30 0.53 3.93 -1.65
CA SER A 30 1.85 4.54 -1.81
C SER A 30 2.97 3.53 -2.07
N ILE A 31 2.86 2.31 -1.53
CA ILE A 31 3.77 1.22 -1.86
C ILE A 31 3.51 0.74 -3.28
N VAL A 32 2.25 0.44 -3.62
CA VAL A 32 1.84 -0.05 -4.95
C VAL A 32 2.25 0.92 -6.06
N SER A 33 2.07 2.23 -5.86
CA SER A 33 2.44 3.25 -6.84
C SER A 33 3.93 3.22 -7.20
N ARG A 34 4.79 2.97 -6.20
CA ARG A 34 6.25 2.87 -6.37
C ARG A 34 6.70 1.53 -6.91
N MET A 35 5.91 0.47 -6.72
CA MET A 35 6.20 -0.87 -7.22
C MET A 35 5.80 -1.06 -8.68
N ARG A 36 4.80 -0.32 -9.17
CA ARG A 36 4.21 -0.44 -10.51
C ARG A 36 5.24 -0.66 -11.62
N ASP A 37 6.21 0.23 -11.75
CA ASP A 37 7.15 0.24 -12.89
C ASP A 37 8.45 -0.52 -12.60
N LYS A 38 8.48 -1.32 -11.53
CA LYS A 38 9.69 -2.00 -11.06
C LYS A 38 9.71 -3.49 -11.41
N GLY A 39 8.60 -4.04 -11.91
CA GLY A 39 8.50 -5.45 -12.29
C GLY A 39 8.96 -6.37 -11.15
N ASN A 40 9.97 -7.21 -11.43
CA ASN A 40 10.49 -8.20 -10.48
C ASN A 40 11.70 -7.70 -9.67
N GLN A 41 12.00 -6.40 -9.70
CA GLN A 41 13.13 -5.84 -8.96
C GLN A 41 12.86 -5.85 -7.45
N LYS A 42 13.92 -6.10 -6.67
CA LYS A 42 13.89 -5.88 -5.23
C LYS A 42 13.87 -4.37 -4.96
N ILE A 43 12.87 -3.91 -4.23
CA ILE A 43 12.72 -2.51 -3.84
C ILE A 43 12.93 -2.42 -2.33
N ARG A 44 13.69 -1.42 -1.89
CA ARG A 44 13.88 -1.10 -0.48
C ARG A 44 13.18 0.22 -0.17
N PHE A 45 12.30 0.19 0.83
CA PHE A 45 11.70 1.39 1.41
C PHE A 45 12.37 1.70 2.74
N TYR A 46 12.86 2.92 2.89
CA TYR A 46 13.32 3.40 4.19
C TYR A 46 12.13 3.84 5.04
N PHE A 47 12.26 3.72 6.35
CA PHE A 47 11.21 4.08 7.30
C PHE A 47 10.76 5.55 7.16
N SER A 48 11.70 6.47 6.94
CA SER A 48 11.41 7.89 6.65
C SER A 48 10.56 8.06 5.39
N GLN A 49 10.88 7.33 4.32
CA GLN A 49 10.11 7.38 3.08
C GLN A 49 8.67 6.90 3.30
N LEU A 50 8.47 5.84 4.09
CA LEU A 50 7.11 5.36 4.38
C LEU A 50 6.29 6.37 5.19
N LYS A 51 6.91 7.12 6.11
CA LYS A 51 6.25 8.22 6.82
C LYS A 51 5.81 9.33 5.87
N ASP A 52 6.70 9.75 4.98
CA ASP A 52 6.41 10.79 4.00
C ASP A 52 5.29 10.36 3.05
N LEU A 53 5.32 9.09 2.61
CA LEU A 53 4.38 8.50 1.67
C LEU A 53 2.96 8.30 2.21
N SER A 54 2.81 8.17 3.53
CA SER A 54 1.51 8.00 4.18
C SER A 54 0.93 9.32 4.69
N ALA A 55 1.61 10.44 4.43
CA ALA A 55 1.31 11.74 5.01
C ALA A 55 1.19 11.69 6.55
N TYR A 56 2.00 10.84 7.18
CA TYR A 56 1.90 10.57 8.62
C TYR A 56 2.45 11.75 9.43
N LYS A 57 1.74 12.15 10.49
CA LYS A 57 2.20 13.25 11.35
C LYS A 57 3.46 12.84 12.13
N GLN A 58 4.48 13.70 12.16
CA GLN A 58 5.79 13.41 12.74
C GLN A 58 5.75 12.99 14.23
N THR A 59 4.74 13.42 14.99
CA THR A 59 4.61 13.23 16.44
C THR A 59 4.25 11.81 16.90
N ALA A 60 4.01 10.85 15.99
CA ALA A 60 3.46 9.54 16.33
C ALA A 60 4.35 8.35 15.89
N GLY A 61 5.66 8.41 16.17
CA GLY A 61 6.64 7.41 15.72
C GLY A 61 6.33 5.95 16.09
N GLU A 62 5.93 5.66 17.33
CA GLU A 62 5.61 4.30 17.77
C GLU A 62 4.30 3.78 17.16
N VAL A 63 3.30 4.64 17.04
CA VAL A 63 2.01 4.31 16.41
C VAL A 63 2.21 3.97 14.94
N PHE A 64 3.11 4.69 14.25
CA PHE A 64 3.43 4.42 12.85
C PHE A 64 4.02 3.02 12.64
N ILE A 65 4.91 2.56 13.54
CA ILE A 65 5.48 1.20 13.44
C ILE A 65 4.36 0.16 13.56
N LYS A 66 3.40 0.38 14.46
CA LYS A 66 2.25 -0.51 14.64
C LYS A 66 1.35 -0.53 13.42
N ASP A 67 1.05 0.62 12.83
CA ASP A 67 0.25 0.74 11.61
C ASP A 67 0.96 0.09 10.41
N LEU A 68 2.29 0.23 10.33
CA LEU A 68 3.10 -0.43 9.29
C LEU A 68 3.09 -1.96 9.45
N ALA A 69 3.21 -2.47 10.67
CA ALA A 69 3.13 -3.90 10.96
C ALA A 69 1.75 -4.47 10.59
N ARG A 70 0.67 -3.77 10.94
CA ARG A 70 -0.70 -4.16 10.56
C ARG A 70 -0.92 -4.12 9.06
N THR A 71 -0.39 -3.09 8.38
CA THR A 71 -0.43 -3.02 6.91
C THR A 71 0.24 -4.24 6.30
N TYR A 72 1.39 -4.67 6.84
CA TYR A 72 2.08 -5.89 6.40
C TYR A 72 1.22 -7.15 6.61
N ASP A 73 0.61 -7.31 7.78
CA ASP A 73 -0.25 -8.48 8.05
C ASP A 73 -1.45 -8.50 7.10
N HIS A 74 -2.10 -7.35 6.89
CA HIS A 74 -3.22 -7.23 5.97
C HIS A 74 -2.83 -7.49 4.51
N LEU A 75 -1.60 -7.10 4.11
CA LEU A 75 -1.04 -7.41 2.81
C LEU A 75 -0.84 -8.91 2.60
N MET A 76 -0.34 -9.63 3.61
CA MET A 76 -0.16 -11.08 3.54
C MET A 76 -1.51 -11.83 3.47
N ASP A 77 -2.55 -11.26 4.07
CA ASP A 77 -3.92 -11.79 4.03
C ASP A 77 -4.63 -11.56 2.68
N LEU A 78 -4.08 -10.73 1.79
CA LEU A 78 -4.72 -10.42 0.52
C LEU A 78 -4.77 -11.66 -0.37
N ARG A 79 -6.00 -12.11 -0.65
CA ARG A 79 -6.27 -13.18 -1.60
C ARG A 79 -6.55 -12.59 -2.97
N PHE A 80 -5.64 -12.81 -3.91
CA PHE A 80 -5.82 -12.42 -5.31
C PHE A 80 -6.52 -13.56 -6.05
N GLY A 81 -7.78 -13.35 -6.42
CA GLY A 81 -8.52 -14.27 -7.28
C GLY A 81 -8.48 -13.78 -8.72
N ARG A 82 -7.76 -14.46 -9.62
CA ARG A 82 -7.97 -14.28 -11.06
C ARG A 82 -9.17 -15.12 -11.48
N LYS A 83 -10.32 -14.48 -11.73
CA LYS A 83 -11.35 -15.10 -12.58
C LYS A 83 -10.96 -14.85 -14.03
N SER A 84 -10.53 -15.89 -14.72
CA SER A 84 -10.38 -15.83 -16.17
C SER A 84 -11.75 -15.60 -16.79
N ASN A 85 -11.99 -14.47 -17.44
CA ASN A 85 -13.13 -14.26 -18.33
C ASN A 85 -12.90 -14.94 -19.69
N GLY A 86 -12.28 -16.12 -19.69
CA GLY A 86 -12.07 -16.93 -20.89
C GLY A 86 -13.24 -17.89 -21.08
N GLY A 87 -14.22 -17.46 -21.86
CA GLY A 87 -15.14 -18.31 -22.60
C GLY A 87 -14.87 -18.13 -24.09
#